data_AF-A0A1Q8G4Q7-F1
#
_entry.id   AF-A0A1Q8G4Q7-F1
#
_cell.length_a   1.000
_cell.length_b   1.000
_cell.length_c   1.000
_cell.angle_alpha   90.00
_cell.angle_beta   90.00
_cell.angle_gamma   90.00
#
_symmetry.space_group_name_H-M   'P 1'
#
loop_
_entity.id
_entity.type
_entity.pdbx_description
1 polymer ?
#
loop_
_entity_poly.entity_id
_entity_poly.type
_entity_poly.pdbx_seq_one_letter_code
_entity_poly.pdbx_strand_id
1 'polypeptide(L)'
;MKMTSKLIAAAMLVGTFSVAQAAPMDVFDLKTDGGADVFTDTLGEGAFYDNGASFAKLNDVDGNQDSAGAFLLFEFAGFANINNFGIYNLNDTNETLQVFSGSEGSGGRQVEFDLDAGTASTHFGTANIGSTFGFYLQRGNTTFYSDASLNGGVDMTRIFDVTGSQNSSFFGSSLIVAFEDLIDGDFDYNDLIVGISDVQAVPEPGTLALFGLGLLGLGMTRRRKSA
;
A
#
# COMPACT_ATOMS: atom_id res chain seq x y z
N MET A 1 37.48 18.72 -60.17
CA MET A 1 36.81 19.65 -59.23
C MET A 1 35.73 18.85 -58.52
N LYS A 2 35.75 18.85 -57.17
CA LYS A 2 34.94 17.99 -56.29
C LYS A 2 33.49 18.46 -56.19
N MET A 3 32.66 17.59 -55.58
CA MET A 3 31.42 17.84 -54.81
C MET A 3 30.09 17.67 -55.55
N THR A 4 29.05 16.99 -55.03
CA THR A 4 28.85 16.07 -53.87
C THR A 4 27.40 15.58 -53.99
N SER A 5 27.17 14.30 -53.68
CA SER A 5 25.86 13.66 -53.57
C SER A 5 25.07 14.24 -52.37
N LYS A 6 23.77 14.52 -52.54
CA LYS A 6 22.87 14.90 -51.43
C LYS A 6 22.21 13.62 -50.88
N LEU A 7 22.69 13.14 -49.74
CA LEU A 7 21.98 12.18 -48.91
C LEU A 7 20.88 12.91 -48.13
N ILE A 8 19.64 12.43 -48.25
CA ILE A 8 18.52 12.83 -47.40
C ILE A 8 18.68 12.04 -46.09
N ALA A 9 19.02 12.73 -45.01
CA ALA A 9 19.06 12.17 -43.67
C ALA A 9 17.62 12.07 -43.14
N ALA A 10 17.12 10.84 -42.97
CA ALA A 10 15.92 10.58 -42.21
C ALA A 10 16.28 10.67 -40.71
N ALA A 11 15.83 11.73 -40.06
CA ALA A 11 15.96 11.89 -38.61
C ALA A 11 15.05 10.86 -37.91
N MET A 12 15.63 9.81 -37.32
CA MET A 12 14.93 9.00 -36.34
C MET A 12 14.80 9.81 -35.05
N LEU A 13 13.61 10.36 -34.82
CA LEU A 13 13.24 10.92 -33.52
C LEU A 13 12.96 9.74 -32.57
N VAL A 14 13.98 9.31 -31.83
CA VAL A 14 13.80 8.39 -30.70
C VAL A 14 13.16 9.21 -29.58
N GLY A 15 11.83 9.20 -29.52
CA GLY A 15 11.10 9.70 -28.35
C GLY A 15 11.38 8.77 -27.19
N THR A 16 12.25 9.20 -26.27
CA THR A 16 12.38 8.57 -24.95
C THR A 16 11.09 8.87 -24.18
N PHE A 17 10.16 7.92 -24.17
CA PHE A 17 9.10 7.92 -23.17
C PHE A 17 9.74 7.51 -21.85
N SER A 18 10.16 8.49 -21.06
CA SER A 18 10.42 8.27 -19.64
C SER A 18 9.05 7.99 -19.02
N VAL A 19 8.73 6.72 -18.78
CA VAL A 19 7.79 6.40 -17.70
C VAL A 19 8.48 6.87 -16.43
N ALA A 20 8.07 8.01 -15.88
CA ALA A 20 8.48 8.42 -14.56
C ALA A 20 7.85 7.43 -13.59
N GLN A 21 8.53 6.32 -13.33
CA GLN A 21 8.30 5.55 -12.13
C GLN A 21 8.75 6.45 -10.99
N ALA A 22 7.83 6.81 -10.08
CA ALA A 22 8.22 7.45 -8.84
C ALA A 22 9.34 6.61 -8.21
N ALA A 23 10.36 7.25 -7.65
CA ALA A 23 11.41 6.51 -6.95
C ALA A 23 10.73 5.60 -5.91
N PRO A 24 11.17 4.34 -5.77
CA PRO A 24 10.58 3.45 -4.77
C PRO A 24 10.77 4.09 -3.39
N MET A 25 9.69 4.22 -2.64
CA MET A 25 9.73 4.79 -1.29
C MET A 25 10.22 3.72 -0.31
N ASP A 26 11.19 4.08 0.54
CA ASP A 26 11.63 3.28 1.68
C ASP A 26 10.80 3.63 2.92
N VAL A 27 10.56 2.67 3.81
CA VAL A 27 9.88 2.92 5.09
C VAL A 27 10.61 3.98 5.93
N PHE A 28 11.94 4.08 5.78
CA PHE A 28 12.76 5.08 6.47
C PHE A 28 12.71 6.47 5.83
N ASP A 29 12.09 6.62 4.65
CA ASP A 29 11.86 7.92 4.03
C ASP A 29 10.63 8.63 4.62
N LEU A 30 9.75 7.92 5.34
CA LEU A 30 8.55 8.48 5.96
C LEU A 30 8.91 9.57 6.98
N LYS A 31 8.35 10.76 6.78
CA LYS A 31 8.57 11.93 7.65
C LYS A 31 7.25 12.36 8.29
N THR A 32 7.35 12.92 9.48
CA THR A 32 6.28 13.73 10.08
C THR A 32 6.12 15.05 9.33
N ASP A 33 5.01 15.76 9.52
CA ASP A 33 4.80 17.14 9.05
C ASP A 33 5.92 18.12 9.44
N GLY A 34 6.58 17.87 10.57
CA GLY A 34 7.72 18.65 11.04
C GLY A 34 9.02 18.36 10.27
N GLY A 35 9.00 17.42 9.34
CA GLY A 35 10.15 16.93 8.57
C GLY A 35 11.05 15.96 9.33
N ALA A 36 10.70 15.57 10.56
CA ALA A 36 11.44 14.58 11.33
C ALA A 36 11.14 13.16 10.83
N ASP A 37 12.13 12.28 10.87
CA ASP A 37 11.97 10.88 10.48
C ASP A 37 10.96 10.17 11.41
N VAL A 38 10.00 9.44 10.82
CA VAL A 38 9.07 8.61 11.60
C VAL A 38 9.81 7.39 12.16
N PHE A 39 10.65 6.78 11.33
CA PHE A 39 11.49 5.65 11.69
C PHE A 39 12.95 5.94 11.39
N THR A 40 13.86 5.32 12.13
CA THR A 40 15.29 5.41 11.89
C THR A 40 15.88 4.03 11.74
N ASP A 41 16.73 3.82 10.74
CA ASP A 41 17.52 2.61 10.61
C ASP A 41 18.70 2.62 11.59
N THR A 42 18.41 2.39 12.86
CA THR A 42 19.44 2.31 13.91
C THR A 42 20.29 1.04 13.85
N LEU A 43 19.86 0.03 13.09
CA LEU A 43 20.48 -1.30 13.04
C LEU A 43 21.26 -1.57 11.75
N GLY A 44 21.12 -0.71 10.73
CA GLY A 44 21.76 -0.89 9.42
C GLY A 44 21.13 -2.03 8.62
N GLU A 45 19.82 -2.24 8.76
CA GLU A 45 19.08 -3.34 8.11
C GLU A 45 18.91 -3.11 6.60
N GLY A 46 19.10 -1.86 6.15
CA GLY A 46 18.89 -1.48 4.77
C GLY A 46 17.43 -1.16 4.48
N ALA A 47 17.13 -0.88 3.21
CA ALA A 47 15.83 -0.36 2.80
C ALA A 47 14.72 -1.41 2.80
N PHE A 48 13.54 -1.00 3.25
CA PHE A 48 12.29 -1.74 3.08
C PHE A 48 11.39 -0.93 2.14
N TYR A 49 11.33 -1.34 0.88
CA TYR A 49 10.57 -0.62 -0.13
C TYR A 49 9.09 -1.00 -0.12
N ASP A 50 8.24 -0.04 -0.49
CA ASP A 50 6.85 -0.30 -0.84
C ASP A 50 6.78 -1.42 -1.89
N ASN A 51 6.01 -2.47 -1.60
CA ASN A 51 5.92 -3.65 -2.45
C ASN A 51 4.77 -3.59 -3.46
N GLY A 52 3.99 -2.49 -3.46
CA GLY A 52 2.84 -2.30 -4.33
C GLY A 52 1.70 -3.26 -4.04
N ALA A 53 1.64 -3.85 -2.84
CA ALA A 53 0.52 -4.66 -2.43
C ALA A 53 -0.64 -3.79 -1.95
N SER A 54 -1.86 -4.23 -2.25
CA SER A 54 -3.09 -3.64 -1.70
C SER A 54 -3.66 -4.46 -0.54
N PHE A 55 -3.21 -5.70 -0.36
CA PHE A 55 -3.85 -6.66 0.53
C PHE A 55 -2.83 -7.41 1.39
N ALA A 56 -3.30 -7.90 2.53
CA ALA A 56 -2.57 -8.79 3.40
C ALA A 56 -3.29 -10.14 3.51
N LYS A 57 -2.53 -11.18 3.82
CA LYS A 57 -3.02 -12.53 4.12
C LYS A 57 -2.44 -13.01 5.43
N LEU A 58 -3.25 -13.65 6.28
CA LEU A 58 -2.79 -14.28 7.51
C LEU A 58 -1.73 -15.36 7.23
N ASN A 59 -0.71 -15.41 8.09
CA ASN A 59 0.30 -16.47 8.06
C ASN A 59 -0.18 -17.70 8.83
N ASP A 60 -0.72 -17.50 10.03
CA ASP A 60 -1.36 -18.57 10.79
C ASP A 60 -2.80 -18.77 10.34
N VAL A 61 -3.10 -19.98 9.89
CA VAL A 61 -4.41 -20.41 9.39
C VAL A 61 -4.68 -21.86 9.81
N ASP A 62 -4.10 -22.28 10.93
CA ASP A 62 -4.16 -23.66 11.40
C ASP A 62 -5.52 -24.03 12.04
N GLY A 63 -6.39 -23.04 12.22
CA GLY A 63 -7.73 -23.18 12.77
C GLY A 63 -7.79 -23.03 14.30
N ASN A 64 -6.69 -22.67 14.97
CA ASN A 64 -6.66 -22.40 16.40
C ASN A 64 -6.02 -21.04 16.69
N GLN A 65 -6.81 -20.09 17.19
CA GLN A 65 -6.33 -18.74 17.52
C GLN A 65 -5.71 -17.99 16.32
N ASP A 66 -6.33 -18.13 15.14
CA ASP A 66 -5.96 -17.37 13.95
C ASP A 66 -6.17 -15.88 14.25
N SER A 67 -5.09 -15.08 14.33
CA SER A 67 -5.19 -13.68 14.70
C SER A 67 -4.11 -12.83 14.08
N ALA A 68 -4.41 -11.54 13.89
CA ALA A 68 -3.42 -10.54 13.50
C ALA A 68 -3.28 -9.49 14.61
N GLY A 69 -2.05 -9.06 14.86
CA GLY A 69 -1.77 -7.91 15.71
C GLY A 69 -1.78 -6.64 14.88
N ALA A 70 -2.34 -5.56 15.42
CA ALA A 70 -2.29 -4.23 14.83
C ALA A 70 -1.74 -3.24 15.86
N PHE A 71 -0.83 -2.36 15.46
CA PHE A 71 -0.16 -1.41 16.33
C PHE A 71 -0.26 -0.01 15.71
N LEU A 72 -0.91 0.92 16.39
CA LEU A 72 -0.92 2.31 15.97
C LEU A 72 0.46 2.93 16.26
N LEU A 73 1.26 3.16 15.22
CA LEU A 73 2.66 3.59 15.32
C LEU A 73 2.79 5.11 15.23
N PHE A 74 2.03 5.72 14.32
CA PHE A 74 2.00 7.16 14.12
C PHE A 74 0.62 7.58 13.60
N GLU A 75 0.21 8.78 13.97
CA GLU A 75 -0.98 9.42 13.44
C GLU A 75 -0.78 10.93 13.47
N PHE A 76 -1.14 11.61 12.38
CA PHE A 76 -1.07 13.05 12.33
C PHE A 76 -2.14 13.69 13.24
N ALA A 77 -1.70 14.54 14.16
CA ALA A 77 -2.55 15.09 15.21
C ALA A 77 -3.73 15.94 14.70
N GLY A 78 -3.64 16.49 13.49
CA GLY A 78 -4.70 17.33 12.90
C GLY A 78 -5.98 16.55 12.61
N PHE A 79 -5.87 15.28 12.23
CA PHE A 79 -6.99 14.41 11.90
C PHE A 79 -7.13 13.18 12.81
N ALA A 80 -6.21 13.01 13.77
CA ALA A 80 -6.22 11.90 14.70
C ALA A 80 -7.61 11.62 15.30
N ASN A 81 -8.30 12.66 15.80
CA ASN A 81 -9.61 12.50 16.45
C ASN A 81 -10.76 12.02 15.54
N ILE A 82 -10.57 11.96 14.23
CA ILE A 82 -11.63 11.63 13.25
C ILE A 82 -11.27 10.50 12.28
N ASN A 83 -10.03 10.01 12.34
CA ASN A 83 -9.54 8.95 11.50
C ASN A 83 -9.83 7.58 12.14
N ASN A 84 -10.58 6.74 11.45
CA ASN A 84 -10.85 5.37 11.89
C ASN A 84 -10.15 4.40 10.93
N PHE A 85 -9.30 3.55 11.48
CA PHE A 85 -8.59 2.53 10.73
C PHE A 85 -9.25 1.17 10.89
N GLY A 86 -9.27 0.39 9.82
CA GLY A 86 -9.71 -0.99 9.89
C GLY A 86 -9.34 -1.83 8.68
N ILE A 87 -9.95 -3.01 8.63
CA ILE A 87 -9.79 -3.98 7.54
C ILE A 87 -11.13 -4.20 6.83
N TYR A 88 -11.08 -4.62 5.57
CA TYR A 88 -12.29 -4.87 4.77
C TYR A 88 -12.21 -6.15 3.95
N ASN A 89 -13.36 -6.70 3.60
CA ASN A 89 -13.47 -7.84 2.69
C ASN A 89 -13.28 -7.40 1.24
N LEU A 90 -12.29 -8.00 0.58
CA LEU A 90 -11.91 -7.67 -0.79
C LEU A 90 -12.94 -8.10 -1.84
N ASN A 91 -13.91 -8.94 -1.47
CA ASN A 91 -15.03 -9.32 -2.34
C ASN A 91 -16.33 -8.56 -2.02
N ASP A 92 -16.40 -7.83 -0.91
CA ASP A 92 -17.55 -7.01 -0.53
C ASP A 92 -17.10 -5.86 0.38
N THR A 93 -16.91 -4.67 -0.20
CA THR A 93 -16.44 -3.49 0.53
C THR A 93 -17.45 -2.92 1.52
N ASN A 94 -18.68 -3.46 1.58
CA ASN A 94 -19.63 -3.13 2.65
C ASN A 94 -19.28 -3.85 3.97
N GLU A 95 -18.49 -4.92 3.91
CA GLU A 95 -18.01 -5.67 5.06
C GLU A 95 -16.67 -5.07 5.53
N THR A 96 -16.77 -4.17 6.50
CA THR A 96 -15.64 -3.48 7.12
C THR A 96 -15.60 -3.78 8.62
N LEU A 97 -14.39 -3.83 9.17
CA LEU A 97 -14.16 -4.04 10.59
C LEU A 97 -13.15 -3.03 11.10
N GLN A 98 -13.62 -2.14 11.96
CA GLN A 98 -12.76 -1.15 12.61
C GLN A 98 -11.80 -1.83 13.59
N VAL A 99 -10.56 -1.34 13.62
CA VAL A 99 -9.49 -1.80 14.51
C VAL A 99 -9.05 -0.69 15.45
N PHE A 100 -8.91 0.54 14.94
CA PHE A 100 -8.66 1.74 15.75
C PHE A 100 -9.70 2.82 15.45
N SER A 101 -10.20 3.47 16.49
CA SER A 101 -10.96 4.73 16.34
C SER A 101 -10.06 5.94 16.51
N GLY A 102 -10.44 7.08 15.93
CA GLY A 102 -9.68 8.32 16.10
C GLY A 102 -9.61 8.84 17.54
N SER A 103 -10.48 8.35 18.42
CA SER A 103 -10.42 8.67 19.86
C SER A 103 -9.44 7.81 20.65
N GLU A 104 -8.90 6.75 20.05
CA GLU A 104 -7.95 5.85 20.69
C GLU A 104 -6.52 6.37 20.55
N GLY A 105 -5.75 6.33 21.65
CA GLY A 105 -4.32 6.60 21.60
C GLY A 105 -3.50 5.40 21.12
N SER A 106 -2.19 5.59 21.00
CA SER A 106 -1.25 4.55 20.59
C SER A 106 -1.36 3.27 21.44
N GLY A 107 -1.21 2.11 20.78
CA GLY A 107 -1.32 0.81 21.43
C GLY A 107 -1.56 -0.33 20.45
N GLY A 108 -1.49 -1.55 20.97
CA GLY A 108 -1.79 -2.77 20.21
C GLY A 108 -3.27 -3.15 20.30
N ARG A 109 -3.81 -3.69 19.21
CA ARG A 109 -5.11 -4.36 19.12
C ARG A 109 -4.92 -5.71 18.46
N GLN A 110 -5.81 -6.65 18.78
CA GLN A 110 -5.84 -7.95 18.14
C GLN A 110 -7.11 -8.05 17.29
N VAL A 111 -6.97 -8.63 16.11
CA VAL A 111 -8.07 -9.04 15.25
C VAL A 111 -8.11 -10.56 15.28
N GLU A 112 -9.21 -11.11 15.77
CA GLU A 112 -9.43 -12.55 15.84
C GLU A 112 -10.17 -13.02 14.59
N PHE A 113 -9.73 -14.11 13.98
CA PHE A 113 -10.36 -14.67 12.79
C PHE A 113 -10.99 -16.03 13.10
N ASP A 114 -12.23 -16.20 12.65
CA ASP A 114 -12.91 -17.49 12.56
C ASP A 114 -12.98 -17.85 11.07
N LEU A 115 -12.02 -18.63 10.61
CA LEU A 115 -11.87 -18.99 9.20
C LEU A 115 -12.94 -19.98 8.72
N ASP A 116 -13.53 -20.76 9.63
CA ASP A 116 -14.64 -21.66 9.32
C ASP A 116 -15.93 -20.87 9.08
N ALA A 117 -16.17 -19.83 9.88
CA ALA A 117 -17.30 -18.91 9.70
C ALA A 117 -17.03 -17.86 8.60
N GLY A 118 -15.76 -17.62 8.25
CA GLY A 118 -15.36 -16.55 7.32
C GLY A 118 -15.52 -15.16 7.93
N THR A 119 -15.28 -15.02 9.23
CA THR A 119 -15.48 -13.76 9.96
C THR A 119 -14.22 -13.32 10.69
N ALA A 120 -14.12 -12.02 10.96
CA ALA A 120 -13.13 -11.44 11.84
C ALA A 120 -13.81 -10.60 12.92
N SER A 121 -13.19 -10.51 14.10
CA SER A 121 -13.74 -9.79 15.26
C SER A 121 -12.71 -8.89 15.92
N THR A 122 -13.17 -7.71 16.35
CA THR A 122 -12.46 -6.79 17.22
C THR A 122 -13.38 -6.38 18.38
N HIS A 123 -12.90 -5.50 19.25
CA HIS A 123 -13.75 -4.93 20.29
C HIS A 123 -14.85 -3.99 19.74
N PHE A 124 -14.82 -3.64 18.45
CA PHE A 124 -15.87 -2.86 17.78
C PHE A 124 -17.00 -3.73 17.20
N GLY A 125 -16.77 -5.04 17.02
CA GLY A 125 -17.76 -5.96 16.48
C GLY A 125 -17.15 -7.08 15.66
N THR A 126 -17.97 -7.66 14.77
CA THR A 126 -17.63 -8.77 13.90
C THR A 126 -18.09 -8.44 12.49
N ALA A 127 -17.31 -8.80 11.47
CA ALA A 127 -17.66 -8.63 10.06
C ALA A 127 -17.26 -9.88 9.26
N ASN A 128 -17.83 -10.05 8.07
CA ASN A 128 -17.50 -11.15 7.17
C ASN A 128 -16.18 -10.86 6.46
N ILE A 129 -15.05 -11.18 7.10
CA ILE A 129 -13.71 -10.97 6.58
C ILE A 129 -12.94 -12.29 6.67
N GLY A 130 -12.39 -12.74 5.53
CA GLY A 130 -11.60 -13.96 5.45
C GLY A 130 -10.12 -13.75 5.75
N SER A 131 -9.33 -14.80 5.52
CA SER A 131 -7.87 -14.77 5.75
C SER A 131 -7.08 -13.84 4.82
N THR A 132 -7.73 -13.23 3.84
CA THR A 132 -7.14 -12.22 2.94
C THR A 132 -8.05 -10.99 2.97
N PHE A 133 -7.47 -9.83 3.24
CA PHE A 133 -8.21 -8.59 3.49
C PHE A 133 -7.41 -7.37 3.03
N GLY A 134 -8.11 -6.28 2.78
CA GLY A 134 -7.48 -4.97 2.58
C GLY A 134 -7.60 -4.10 3.82
N PHE A 135 -6.97 -2.93 3.77
CA PHE A 135 -6.98 -1.93 4.83
C PHE A 135 -7.78 -0.69 4.40
N TYR A 136 -8.41 -0.02 5.34
CA TYR A 136 -9.04 1.26 5.07
C TYR A 136 -8.71 2.30 6.14
N LEU A 137 -8.72 3.56 5.71
CA LEU A 137 -8.75 4.73 6.56
C LEU A 137 -10.02 5.51 6.27
N GLN A 138 -10.87 5.67 7.29
CA GLN A 138 -12.08 6.48 7.20
C GLN A 138 -11.86 7.81 7.91
N ARG A 139 -11.94 8.91 7.15
CA ARG A 139 -11.97 10.27 7.68
C ARG A 139 -13.37 10.85 7.55
N GLY A 140 -14.09 10.93 8.67
CA GLY A 140 -15.49 11.37 8.66
C GLY A 140 -16.37 10.47 7.77
N ASN A 141 -16.88 11.00 6.66
CA ASN A 141 -17.75 10.25 5.73
C ASN A 141 -17.00 9.69 4.51
N THR A 142 -15.69 9.92 4.40
CA THR A 142 -14.88 9.45 3.27
C THR A 142 -14.03 8.27 3.72
N THR A 143 -13.98 7.23 2.90
CA THR A 143 -13.15 6.04 3.14
C THR A 143 -12.12 5.93 2.03
N PHE A 144 -10.86 5.77 2.42
CA PHE A 144 -9.73 5.50 1.56
C PHE A 144 -9.32 4.04 1.75
N TYR A 145 -9.12 3.32 0.66
CA TYR A 145 -8.80 1.90 0.69
C TYR A 145 -7.36 1.67 0.23
N SER A 146 -6.76 0.59 0.70
CA SER A 146 -5.46 0.13 0.21
C SER A 146 -5.50 -0.38 -1.24
N ASP A 147 -6.69 -0.65 -1.78
CA ASP A 147 -6.88 -0.91 -3.22
C ASP A 147 -7.15 0.41 -3.93
N ALA A 148 -6.17 0.86 -4.72
CA ALA A 148 -6.23 2.11 -5.47
C ALA A 148 -7.46 2.17 -6.41
N SER A 149 -7.96 1.03 -6.90
CA SER A 149 -9.15 1.01 -7.78
C SER A 149 -10.42 1.50 -7.08
N LEU A 150 -10.49 1.37 -5.76
CA LEU A 150 -11.59 1.89 -4.94
C LEU A 150 -11.46 3.40 -4.66
N ASN A 151 -10.29 3.99 -4.94
CA ASN A 151 -10.02 5.43 -4.77
C ASN A 151 -9.92 6.16 -6.13
N GLY A 152 -10.58 5.64 -7.17
CA GLY A 152 -10.51 6.25 -8.51
C GLY A 152 -9.14 6.09 -9.20
N GLY A 153 -8.35 5.11 -8.75
CA GLY A 153 -7.00 4.82 -9.26
C GLY A 153 -5.88 5.55 -8.54
N VAL A 154 -6.19 6.35 -7.50
CA VAL A 154 -5.20 6.98 -6.64
C VAL A 154 -4.75 5.99 -5.57
N ASP A 155 -3.44 5.80 -5.47
CA ASP A 155 -2.88 4.94 -4.45
C ASP A 155 -2.71 5.72 -3.15
N MET A 156 -3.58 5.42 -2.19
CA MET A 156 -3.67 6.10 -0.90
C MET A 156 -2.84 5.40 0.18
N THR A 157 -2.14 4.32 -0.17
CA THR A 157 -1.49 3.46 0.83
C THR A 157 -0.13 2.98 0.35
N ARG A 158 0.79 2.83 1.30
CA ARG A 158 2.12 2.25 1.08
C ARG A 158 2.28 1.09 2.04
N ILE A 159 2.64 -0.07 1.51
CA ILE A 159 2.77 -1.30 2.30
C ILE A 159 4.21 -1.79 2.21
N PHE A 160 4.89 -1.74 3.34
CA PHE A 160 6.28 -2.17 3.47
C PHE A 160 6.32 -3.54 4.14
N ASP A 161 6.98 -4.51 3.50
CA ASP A 161 7.27 -5.80 4.13
C ASP A 161 8.53 -5.68 4.97
N VAL A 162 8.35 -5.64 6.29
CA VAL A 162 9.41 -5.51 7.29
C VAL A 162 9.64 -6.83 8.04
N THR A 163 9.14 -7.94 7.50
CA THR A 163 9.24 -9.26 8.13
C THR A 163 10.69 -9.61 8.45
N GLY A 164 10.95 -9.92 9.72
CA GLY A 164 12.29 -10.26 10.21
C GLY A 164 13.17 -9.06 10.59
N SER A 165 12.68 -7.82 10.46
CA SER A 165 13.32 -6.64 11.03
C SER A 165 13.36 -6.74 12.55
N GLN A 166 14.48 -6.33 13.12
CA GLN A 166 14.70 -6.25 14.57
C GLN A 166 14.53 -4.81 15.08
N ASN A 167 14.09 -3.88 14.22
CA ASN A 167 13.83 -2.50 14.61
C ASN A 167 12.65 -2.44 15.58
N SER A 168 12.93 -2.05 16.83
CA SER A 168 11.92 -2.00 17.88
C SER A 168 10.79 -1.02 17.58
N SER A 169 11.02 -0.04 16.71
CA SER A 169 10.02 0.95 16.31
C SER A 169 8.91 0.35 15.45
N PHE A 170 9.11 -0.85 14.88
CA PHE A 170 8.08 -1.59 14.15
C PHE A 170 7.23 -2.49 15.05
N PHE A 171 7.53 -2.58 16.35
CA PHE A 171 6.76 -3.38 17.31
C PHE A 171 6.60 -4.86 16.91
N GLY A 172 7.56 -5.42 16.17
CA GLY A 172 7.50 -6.81 15.70
C GLY A 172 6.47 -7.05 14.58
N SER A 173 6.07 -5.98 13.87
CA SER A 173 5.19 -6.08 12.71
C SER A 173 5.83 -6.86 11.56
N SER A 174 4.99 -7.51 10.77
CA SER A 174 5.36 -8.09 9.47
C SER A 174 5.22 -7.05 8.36
N LEU A 175 4.18 -6.20 8.44
CA LEU A 175 3.93 -5.12 7.50
C LEU A 175 3.85 -3.77 8.22
N ILE A 176 4.34 -2.72 7.57
CA ILE A 176 4.00 -1.33 7.91
C ILE A 176 3.04 -0.82 6.85
N VAL A 177 1.89 -0.32 7.28
CA VAL A 177 0.84 0.22 6.42
C VAL A 177 0.72 1.71 6.68
N ALA A 178 1.09 2.52 5.70
CA ALA A 178 1.12 3.97 5.77
C ALA A 178 0.05 4.56 4.84
N PHE A 179 -0.82 5.42 5.35
CA PHE A 179 -1.98 5.97 4.65
C PHE A 179 -1.85 7.46 4.41
N GLU A 180 -2.46 7.88 3.31
CA GLU A 180 -2.94 9.24 3.07
C GLU A 180 -4.42 9.35 3.44
N ASP A 181 -4.83 10.55 3.85
CA ASP A 181 -6.22 10.88 4.14
C ASP A 181 -6.85 11.87 3.14
N LEU A 182 -6.14 12.25 2.07
CA LEU A 182 -6.63 13.16 1.04
C LEU A 182 -6.20 12.77 -0.38
N ILE A 183 -7.18 12.57 -1.29
CA ILE A 183 -6.96 12.13 -2.70
C ILE A 183 -6.08 13.07 -3.54
N ASP A 184 -5.92 14.33 -3.11
CA ASP A 184 -5.03 15.33 -3.71
C ASP A 184 -4.12 15.94 -2.62
N GLY A 185 -3.69 15.10 -1.67
CA GLY A 185 -2.80 15.44 -0.57
C GLY A 185 -1.36 15.72 -1.01
N ASP A 186 -0.47 15.77 -0.03
CA ASP A 186 0.98 15.90 -0.24
C ASP A 186 1.68 14.55 -0.44
N PHE A 187 1.00 13.42 -0.20
CA PHE A 187 1.50 12.08 -0.52
C PHE A 187 2.82 11.76 0.21
N ASP A 188 2.92 12.15 1.48
CA ASP A 188 4.03 11.79 2.35
C ASP A 188 3.74 10.55 3.23
N TYR A 189 2.51 10.06 3.17
CA TYR A 189 1.93 8.87 3.80
C TYR A 189 2.08 8.87 5.31
N ASN A 190 2.07 10.06 5.91
CA ASN A 190 2.25 10.23 7.34
C ASN A 190 0.92 10.37 8.10
N ASP A 191 -0.24 10.48 7.42
CA ASP A 191 -1.52 10.75 8.09
C ASP A 191 -1.87 9.66 9.13
N LEU A 192 -1.59 8.41 8.79
CA LEU A 192 -1.72 7.27 9.69
C LEU A 192 -0.71 6.16 9.31
N ILE A 193 0.02 5.65 10.30
CA ILE A 193 0.92 4.52 10.13
C ILE A 193 0.60 3.44 11.15
N VAL A 194 0.29 2.25 10.65
CA VAL A 194 -0.08 1.08 11.44
C VAL A 194 0.86 -0.07 11.13
N GLY A 195 1.39 -0.70 12.17
CA GLY A 195 2.12 -1.96 12.07
C GLY A 195 1.16 -3.14 12.17
N ILE A 196 1.28 -4.13 11.28
CA ILE A 196 0.46 -5.35 11.27
C ILE A 196 1.37 -6.57 11.42
N SER A 197 1.08 -7.45 12.37
CA SER A 197 1.83 -8.68 12.62
C SER A 197 1.04 -9.93 12.20
N ASP A 198 1.77 -11.01 11.98
CA ASP A 198 1.26 -12.34 11.59
C ASP A 198 0.51 -12.36 10.24
N VAL A 199 1.02 -11.55 9.32
CA VAL A 199 0.50 -11.46 7.96
C VAL A 199 1.66 -11.45 6.96
N GLN A 200 1.32 -11.68 5.70
CA GLN A 200 2.19 -11.42 4.55
C GLN A 200 1.44 -10.55 3.54
N ALA A 201 2.17 -9.69 2.84
CA ALA A 201 1.60 -8.95 1.72
C ALA A 201 1.16 -9.91 0.60
N VAL A 202 0.07 -9.58 -0.07
CA VAL A 202 -0.38 -10.27 -1.29
C VAL A 202 0.05 -9.43 -2.49
N PRO A 203 1.08 -9.85 -3.23
CA PRO A 203 1.52 -9.11 -4.41
C PRO A 203 0.40 -9.02 -5.43
N GLU A 204 0.26 -7.87 -6.08
CA GLU A 204 -0.64 -7.76 -7.22
C GLU A 204 -0.30 -8.82 -8.29
N PRO A 205 -1.31 -9.47 -8.89
CA PRO A 205 -1.05 -10.43 -9.95
C PRO A 205 -0.24 -9.79 -11.08
N GLY A 206 0.94 -10.34 -11.38
CA GLY A 206 1.80 -9.90 -12.49
C GLY A 206 1.12 -9.92 -13.87
N THR A 207 -0.10 -10.47 -13.96
CA THR A 207 -0.98 -10.32 -15.11
C THR A 207 -1.35 -8.87 -15.42
N LEU A 208 -1.40 -7.96 -14.43
CA LEU A 208 -1.63 -6.53 -14.70
C LEU A 208 -0.42 -5.90 -15.41
N ALA A 209 0.79 -6.21 -14.95
CA ALA A 209 2.02 -5.82 -15.64
C ALA A 209 2.08 -6.42 -17.06
N LEU A 210 1.78 -7.72 -17.22
CA LEU A 210 1.74 -8.37 -18.53
C LEU A 210 0.64 -7.81 -19.44
N PHE A 211 -0.51 -7.45 -18.89
CA PHE A 211 -1.59 -6.81 -19.63
C PHE A 211 -1.16 -5.44 -20.14
N GLY A 212 -0.57 -4.60 -19.28
CA GLY A 212 0.00 -3.31 -19.66
C GLY A 212 1.08 -3.46 -20.74
N LEU A 213 2.03 -4.38 -20.56
CA LEU A 213 3.07 -4.67 -21.56
C LEU A 213 2.49 -5.23 -22.87
N GLY A 214 1.45 -6.06 -22.78
CA GLY A 214 0.73 -6.58 -23.94
C GLY A 214 0.06 -5.47 -24.76
N LEU A 215 -0.62 -4.53 -24.09
CA LEU A 215 -1.22 -3.36 -24.73
C LEU A 215 -0.17 -2.43 -25.35
N LEU A 216 0.96 -2.19 -24.67
CA LEU A 216 2.08 -1.42 -25.22
C LEU A 216 2.65 -2.09 -26.48
N GLY A 217 2.85 -3.42 -26.45
CA GLY A 217 3.28 -4.20 -27.60
C GLY A 217 2.31 -4.11 -28.80
N LEU A 218 1.00 -4.17 -28.54
CA LEU A 218 -0.04 -3.99 -29.57
C LEU A 218 -0.06 -2.54 -30.12
N GLY A 219 0.12 -1.54 -29.28
CA GLY A 219 0.22 -0.14 -29.69
C GLY A 219 1.43 0.12 -30.60
N MET A 220 2.59 -0.45 -30.26
CA MET A 220 3.81 -0.32 -31.06
C MET A 220 3.73 -1.06 -32.40
N THR A 221 3.08 -2.23 -32.46
CA THR A 221 2.91 -2.99 -33.71
C THR A 221 1.93 -2.32 -34.68
N ARG A 222 0.89 -1.64 -34.18
CA ARG A 222 -0.04 -0.87 -35.02
C ARG A 222 0.63 0.32 -35.73
N ARG A 223 1.56 1.01 -35.06
CA ARG A 223 2.32 2.13 -35.66
C ARG A 223 3.21 1.72 -36.83
N ARG A 224 3.66 0.46 -36.87
CA ARG A 224 4.48 -0.06 -37.97
C ARG A 224 3.69 -0.38 -39.25
N LYS A 225 2.36 -0.43 -39.20
CA LYS A 225 1.51 -0.66 -40.38
C LYS A 225 1.06 0.63 -41.08
N SER A 226 1.35 1.81 -40.51
CA SER A 226 1.00 3.11 -41.08
C SER A 226 2.22 3.89 -41.61
N ALA A 227 3.37 3.23 -41.78
CA ALA A 227 4.56 3.75 -42.44
C ALA A 227 4.89 2.92 -43.68
#